data_AF-A0A7C6F5M0-F1
#
_entry.id   AF-A0A7C6F5M0-F1
#
_cell.length_a   1.000
_cell.length_b   1.000
_cell.length_c   1.000
_cell.angle_alpha   90.00
_cell.angle_beta   90.00
_cell.angle_gamma   90.00
#
_symmetry.space_group_name_H-M   'P 1'
#
loop_
_entity.id
_entity.type
_entity.pdbx_description
1 polymer ?
#
loop_
_entity_poly.entity_id
_entity_poly.type
_entity_poly.pdbx_seq_one_letter_code
_entity_poly.pdbx_strand_id
1 'polypeptide(L)'
;SVRESLTYVSCGGAEAYVWPGGGITVMADVMEMPSNAFGYVPTPALVAPIEFTMRLSDYQTLGGHMAEVRPLDAILDDEVRRVGQIGPDPHSSERYKWKDKE
;
A
#
# COMPACT_ATOMS: atom_id res chain seq x y z
N SER A 1 -8.45 -1.91 -14.11
CA SER A 1 -7.86 -0.70 -13.48
C SER A 1 -7.47 -0.98 -12.03
N VAL A 2 -6.56 -0.24 -11.38
CA VAL A 2 -6.22 -0.41 -9.94
C VAL A 2 -7.47 -0.32 -9.05
N ARG A 3 -8.43 0.55 -9.40
CA ARG A 3 -9.72 0.66 -8.70
C ARG A 3 -10.63 -0.57 -8.86
N GLU A 4 -10.45 -1.33 -9.93
CA GLU A 4 -11.14 -2.61 -10.16
C GLU A 4 -10.35 -3.80 -9.61
N SER A 5 -9.08 -3.58 -9.25
CA SER A 5 -8.20 -4.61 -8.75
C SER A 5 -8.52 -4.96 -7.29
N LEU A 6 -8.12 -6.16 -6.89
CA LEU A 6 -8.32 -6.78 -5.58
C LEU A 6 -7.41 -6.15 -4.49
N THR A 7 -7.08 -4.87 -4.62
CA THR A 7 -5.98 -4.20 -3.94
C THR A 7 -6.49 -3.04 -3.08
N TYR A 8 -6.05 -2.96 -1.84
CA TYR A 8 -6.18 -1.79 -1.00
C TYR A 8 -5.00 -0.86 -1.23
N VAL A 9 -5.27 0.44 -1.40
CA VAL A 9 -4.24 1.46 -1.63
C VAL A 9 -4.21 2.39 -0.41
N SER A 10 -3.02 2.58 0.14
CA SER A 10 -2.74 3.53 1.21
C SER A 10 -1.56 4.43 0.83
N CYS A 11 -1.34 5.47 1.62
CA CYS A 11 -0.14 6.30 1.51
C CYS A 11 0.42 6.57 2.90
N GLY A 12 1.58 6.00 3.22
CA GLY A 12 2.17 6.07 4.56
C GLY A 12 1.26 5.45 5.63
N GLY A 13 0.42 4.48 5.25
CA GLY A 13 -0.63 3.90 6.09
C GLY A 13 -1.95 4.70 6.16
N ALA A 14 -1.98 5.96 5.71
CA ALA A 14 -3.23 6.73 5.64
C ALA A 14 -4.14 6.21 4.51
N GLU A 15 -5.46 6.32 4.68
CA GLU A 15 -6.42 5.89 3.67
C GLU A 15 -6.33 6.78 2.42
N ALA A 16 -6.24 6.16 1.25
CA ALA A 16 -6.17 6.88 -0.02
C ALA A 16 -7.48 6.73 -0.80
N TYR A 17 -8.04 7.85 -1.24
CA TYR A 17 -9.14 7.87 -2.20
C TYR A 17 -8.61 7.62 -3.61
N VAL A 18 -9.07 6.55 -4.27
CA VAL A 18 -8.68 6.19 -5.64
C VAL A 18 -9.72 6.70 -6.65
N TRP A 19 -9.32 7.66 -7.50
CA TRP A 19 -10.17 8.20 -8.56
C TRP A 19 -10.43 7.18 -9.68
N PRO A 20 -11.60 7.22 -10.34
CA PRO A 20 -11.84 6.46 -11.56
C PRO A 20 -10.89 6.88 -12.70
N GLY A 21 -10.41 5.90 -13.46
CA GLY A 21 -9.55 6.14 -14.62
C GLY A 21 -8.69 4.94 -15.01
N GLY A 22 -7.92 5.12 -16.09
CA GLY A 22 -6.95 4.12 -16.57
C GLY A 22 -5.60 4.14 -15.83
N GLY A 23 -5.29 5.22 -15.12
CA GLY A 23 -4.06 5.37 -14.32
C GLY A 23 -4.29 5.23 -12.81
N ILE A 24 -3.23 5.52 -12.04
CA ILE A 24 -3.28 5.61 -10.57
C ILE A 24 -3.36 7.10 -10.21
N THR A 25 -4.58 7.56 -9.92
CA THR A 25 -4.82 8.90 -9.38
C THR A 25 -5.39 8.73 -7.99
N VAL A 26 -4.64 9.18 -6.99
CA VAL A 26 -5.02 9.05 -5.57
C VAL A 26 -5.01 10.40 -4.87
N MET A 27 -5.82 10.52 -3.84
CA MET A 27 -5.81 11.64 -2.90
C MET A 27 -5.72 11.07 -1.48
N ALA A 28 -4.83 11.60 -0.66
CA ALA A 28 -4.65 11.18 0.72
C ALA A 28 -4.49 12.42 1.61
N ASP A 29 -4.95 12.33 2.87
CA ASP A 29 -4.74 13.38 3.86
C ASP A 29 -3.33 13.25 4.46
N VAL A 30 -2.49 14.25 4.21
CA VAL A 30 -1.11 14.27 4.73
C VAL A 30 -1.04 14.42 6.24
N MET A 31 -2.10 14.93 6.88
CA MET A 31 -2.18 15.08 8.34
C MET A 31 -2.39 13.75 9.05
N GLU A 32 -2.89 12.73 8.34
CA GLU A 32 -3.04 11.39 8.88
C GLU A 32 -1.75 10.56 8.75
N MET A 33 -0.80 10.99 7.92
CA MET A 33 0.46 10.26 7.70
C MET A 33 1.46 10.44 8.85
N PRO A 34 2.40 9.50 9.06
CA PRO A 34 3.50 9.70 9.96
C PRO A 34 4.32 10.95 9.59
N SER A 35 4.91 11.60 10.60
CA SER A 35 5.93 12.61 10.36
C SER A 35 7.06 12.04 9.49
N ASN A 36 7.66 12.85 8.61
CA ASN A 36 8.72 12.40 7.70
C ASN A 36 8.34 11.18 6.83
N ALA A 37 7.08 11.08 6.38
CA ALA A 37 6.64 10.03 5.48
C ALA A 37 7.18 10.19 4.04
N PHE A 38 7.43 11.42 3.60
CA PHE A 38 7.91 11.71 2.25
C PHE A 38 9.43 11.73 2.17
N GLY A 39 9.96 11.13 1.11
CA GLY A 39 11.36 11.22 0.72
C GLY A 39 11.64 12.41 -0.19
N TYR A 40 12.90 12.82 -0.23
CA TYR A 40 13.40 13.87 -1.11
C TYR A 40 14.44 13.28 -2.08
N VAL A 41 14.41 13.72 -3.33
CA VAL A 41 15.44 13.42 -4.34
C VAL A 41 16.05 14.72 -4.88
N PRO A 42 17.27 14.70 -5.45
CA PRO A 42 17.93 15.93 -5.93
C PRO A 42 17.21 16.65 -7.07
N THR A 43 16.36 15.95 -7.83
CA THR A 43 15.44 16.57 -8.79
C THR A 43 14.25 17.17 -8.05
N PRO A 44 13.58 18.23 -8.55
CA PRO A 44 12.47 18.89 -7.86
C PRO A 44 11.20 18.00 -7.86
N ALA A 45 11.24 16.91 -7.10
CA ALA A 45 10.20 15.91 -6.95
C ALA A 45 10.22 15.35 -5.51
N LEU A 46 9.04 15.01 -5.01
CA LEU A 46 8.86 14.28 -3.75
C LEU A 46 8.68 12.79 -4.04
N VAL A 47 9.14 11.95 -3.12
CA VAL A 47 8.89 10.51 -3.14
C VAL A 47 7.81 10.21 -2.11
N ALA A 48 6.62 9.85 -2.60
CA ALA A 48 5.50 9.48 -1.75
C ALA A 48 5.54 7.97 -1.41
N PRO A 49 5.26 7.57 -0.17
CA PRO A 49 5.18 6.17 0.23
C PRO A 49 3.80 5.58 -0.13
N ILE A 50 3.57 5.26 -1.40
CA ILE A 50 2.31 4.64 -1.82
C ILE A 50 2.41 3.13 -1.65
N GLU A 51 1.46 2.53 -0.93
CA GLU A 51 1.41 1.08 -0.72
C GLU A 51 0.21 0.43 -1.43
N PHE A 52 0.43 -0.81 -1.89
CA PHE A 52 -0.59 -1.66 -2.51
C PHE A 52 -0.67 -2.96 -1.72
N THR A 53 -1.73 -3.13 -0.95
CA THR A 53 -1.96 -4.34 -0.17
C THR A 53 -2.93 -5.25 -0.91
N MET A 54 -2.55 -6.51 -1.09
CA MET A 54 -3.38 -7.52 -1.74
C MET A 54 -2.98 -8.93 -1.30
N ARG A 55 -3.75 -9.93 -1.71
CA ARG A 55 -3.42 -11.34 -1.54
C ARG A 55 -2.18 -11.70 -2.34
N LEU A 56 -1.35 -12.57 -1.78
CA LEU A 56 -0.17 -13.10 -2.49
C LEU A 56 -0.56 -13.82 -3.81
N SER A 57 -1.66 -14.56 -3.80
CA SER A 57 -2.20 -15.23 -5.00
C SER A 57 -2.61 -14.26 -6.09
N ASP A 58 -3.16 -13.10 -5.69
CA ASP A 58 -3.61 -12.07 -6.62
C ASP A 58 -2.38 -11.35 -7.20
N TYR A 59 -1.37 -11.05 -6.37
CA TYR A 59 -0.09 -10.51 -6.83
C TYR A 59 0.60 -11.44 -7.84
N GLN A 60 0.61 -12.75 -7.57
CA GLN A 60 1.15 -13.75 -8.50
C GLN A 60 0.37 -13.78 -9.82
N THR A 61 -0.96 -13.76 -9.76
CA THR A 61 -1.83 -13.80 -10.95
C THR A 61 -1.62 -12.57 -11.84
N LEU A 62 -1.30 -11.41 -11.24
CA LEU A 62 -0.96 -10.18 -11.96
C LEU A 62 0.43 -10.23 -12.62
N GLY A 63 1.20 -11.31 -12.45
CA GLY A 63 2.57 -11.42 -12.96
C GLY A 63 3.58 -10.67 -12.09
N GLY A 64 3.31 -10.54 -10.79
CA GLY A 64 4.21 -9.90 -9.83
C GLY A 64 5.61 -10.51 -9.80
N HIS A 65 6.57 -9.76 -9.26
CA HIS A 65 7.97 -10.17 -9.18
C HIS A 65 8.20 -11.13 -8.00
N MET A 66 7.71 -12.36 -8.15
CA MET A 66 7.63 -13.34 -7.06
C MET A 66 8.97 -13.70 -6.43
N ALA A 67 10.08 -13.56 -7.17
CA ALA A 67 11.43 -13.82 -6.66
C ALA A 67 11.85 -12.86 -5.53
N GLU A 68 11.28 -11.66 -5.49
CA GLU A 68 11.60 -10.62 -4.49
C GLU A 68 10.55 -10.53 -3.37
N VAL A 69 9.53 -11.38 -3.38
CA VAL A 69 8.57 -11.47 -2.29
C VAL A 69 9.30 -12.04 -1.07
N ARG A 70 9.23 -11.31 0.05
CA ARG A 70 9.85 -11.71 1.31
C ARG A 70 8.81 -11.68 2.44
N PRO A 71 8.89 -12.61 3.40
CA PRO A 71 8.04 -12.55 4.58
C PRO A 71 8.46 -11.36 5.46
N LEU A 72 7.51 -10.82 6.21
CA LEU A 72 7.72 -9.60 6.99
C LEU A 72 8.76 -9.78 8.09
N ASP A 73 8.79 -10.93 8.73
CA ASP A 73 9.76 -11.28 9.77
C ASP A 73 11.22 -11.28 9.27
N ALA A 74 11.46 -11.50 7.98
CA ALA A 74 12.79 -11.45 7.38
C ALA A 74 13.31 -10.03 7.14
N ILE A 75 12.47 -9.00 7.28
CA ILE A 75 12.84 -7.59 7.04
C ILE A 75 12.65 -6.68 8.25
N LEU A 76 12.04 -7.18 9.33
CA LEU A 76 11.86 -6.42 10.57
C LEU A 76 13.10 -6.58 11.46
N ASP A 77 13.92 -5.52 11.52
CA ASP A 77 15.02 -5.41 12.47
C ASP A 77 14.81 -4.21 13.43
N ASP A 78 15.84 -3.85 14.18
CA ASP A 78 15.81 -2.73 15.13
C ASP A 78 16.03 -1.37 14.46
N GLU A 79 16.54 -1.34 13.22
CA GLU A 79 16.76 -0.12 12.44
C GLU A 79 15.47 0.35 11.75
N VAL A 80 14.53 -0.57 11.48
CA VAL A 80 13.22 -0.24 10.92
C VAL A 80 12.41 0.63 11.89
N ARG A 81 12.12 1.85 11.44
CA ARG A 81 11.20 2.77 12.14
C ARG A 81 9.81 2.14 12.27
N ARG A 82 9.38 1.91 13.50
CA ARG A 82 8.01 1.47 13.82
C ARG A 82 7.13 2.68 14.10
N VAL A 83 5.97 2.70 13.47
CA VAL A 83 4.89 3.66 13.72
C VAL A 83 3.68 2.88 14.22
N GLY A 84 2.85 3.49 15.07
CA GLY A 84 1.57 2.88 15.44
C GLY A 84 0.69 2.68 14.21
N GLN A 85 -0.31 1.81 14.31
CA GLN A 85 -1.28 1.66 13.23
C GLN A 85 -1.97 3.00 12.96
N ILE A 86 -1.82 3.47 11.73
CA ILE A 86 -2.45 4.68 11.22
C ILE A 86 -3.53 4.23 10.25
N GLY A 87 -4.71 4.82 10.38
CA GLY A 87 -5.84 4.46 9.57
C GLY A 87 -6.36 3.04 9.81
N PRO A 88 -7.21 2.55 8.90
CA PRO A 88 -7.84 1.25 9.04
C PRO A 88 -6.86 0.08 8.78
N ASP A 89 -7.20 -1.11 9.30
CA ASP A 89 -6.40 -2.32 9.06
C ASP A 89 -6.35 -2.67 7.56
N PRO A 90 -5.17 -2.68 6.92
CA PRO A 90 -5.02 -3.02 5.50
C PRO A 90 -5.30 -4.50 5.22
N HIS A 91 -5.29 -5.38 6.22
CA HIS A 91 -5.62 -6.79 6.08
C HIS A 91 -7.10 -7.11 6.26
N SER A 92 -7.94 -6.11 6.59
CA SER A 92 -9.37 -6.32 6.77
C SER A 92 -10.05 -6.80 5.49
N SER A 93 -10.73 -7.95 5.56
CA SER A 93 -11.42 -8.59 4.42
C SER A 93 -12.54 -7.72 3.83
N GLU A 94 -13.11 -6.80 4.60
CA GLU A 94 -14.18 -5.89 4.15
C GLU A 94 -13.74 -4.96 3.01
N ARG A 95 -12.43 -4.74 2.85
CA ARG A 95 -11.84 -3.86 1.83
C ARG A 95 -11.70 -4.52 0.46
N TYR A 96 -12.01 -5.81 0.40
CA TYR A 96 -11.62 -6.68 -0.67
C TYR A 96 -12.85 -7.32 -1.31
N LYS A 97 -12.93 -7.30 -2.65
CA LYS A 97 -14.07 -7.89 -3.39
C LYS A 97 -14.04 -9.42 -3.44
N TRP A 98 -13.11 -10.05 -2.74
CA TRP A 98 -12.92 -11.49 -2.75
C TRP A 98 -14.04 -12.04 -1.88
N LYS A 99 -14.92 -12.84 -2.45
CA LYS A 99 -15.83 -13.63 -1.63
C LYS A 99 -14.96 -14.65 -0.90
N ASP A 100 -15.15 -14.80 0.41
CA ASP A 100 -14.63 -15.95 1.14
C ASP A 100 -15.04 -17.20 0.35
N LYS A 101 -14.07 -17.78 -0.34
CA LYS A 101 -14.14 -19.16 -0.77
C LYS A 101 -13.23 -19.88 0.22
N GLU A 102 -13.87 -20.74 1.00
CA GLU A 102 -13.27 -21.72 1.91
C GLU A 102 -11.92 -22.25 1.42
#